data_AF-A0A9D8CKG4-F1
#
_entry.id   AF-A0A9D8CKG4-F1
#
_cell.length_a   1.000
_cell.length_b   1.000
_cell.length_c   1.000
_cell.angle_alpha   90.00
_cell.angle_beta   90.00
_cell.angle_gamma   90.00
#
_symmetry.space_group_name_H-M   'P 1'
#
loop_
_entity.id
_entity.type
_entity.pdbx_description
1 polymer ?
#
loop_
_entity_poly.entity_id
_entity_poly.type
_entity_poly.pdbx_seq_one_letter_code
_entity_poly.pdbx_strand_id
1 'polypeptide(L)' 'MQPVETVEVESPRVSCDGGNGALGHPRIYLNLGDQKQIDCPYCGKRFVLKEGARAVASH' A
#
# COMPACT_ATOMS: atom_id res chain seq x y z
N MET A 1 -8.07 19.05 5.00
CA MET A 1 -7.12 18.07 4.45
C MET A 1 -7.30 16.80 5.26
N GLN A 2 -7.93 15.77 4.70
CA GLN A 2 -8.19 14.53 5.45
C GLN A 2 -6.86 13.83 5.73
N PRO A 3 -6.63 13.28 6.94
CA PRO A 3 -5.39 12.58 7.24
C PRO A 3 -5.29 11.36 6.32
N VAL A 4 -4.20 11.27 5.56
CA VAL A 4 -3.87 10.08 4.78
C VAL A 4 -3.56 8.96 5.76
N GLU A 5 -4.45 7.98 5.85
CA GLU A 5 -4.21 6.78 6.65
C GLU A 5 -2.99 6.05 6.09
N THR A 6 -1.92 6.00 6.89
CA THR A 6 -0.65 5.39 6.49
C THR A 6 -0.53 3.99 7.09
N VAL A 7 -0.19 3.00 6.25
CA VAL A 7 -0.08 1.59 6.60
C VAL A 7 1.34 1.12 6.30
N GLU A 8 2.04 0.64 7.32
CA GLU A 8 3.37 0.08 7.15
C GLU A 8 3.31 -1.38 6.68
N VAL A 9 4.08 -1.71 5.67
CA VAL A 9 4.09 -3.04 5.02
C VAL A 9 5.50 -3.61 4.97
N GLU A 10 5.59 -4.93 4.96
CA GLU A 10 6.87 -5.66 4.96
C GLU A 10 7.26 -6.17 3.57
N SER A 11 6.41 -5.93 2.57
CA SER A 11 6.61 -6.36 1.19
C SER A 11 6.38 -5.18 0.24
N PRO A 12 7.19 -5.05 -0.83
CA PRO A 12 6.96 -4.05 -1.87
C PRO A 12 5.69 -4.34 -2.67
N ARG A 13 5.13 -5.54 -2.59
CA ARG A 13 3.84 -5.90 -3.20
C ARG A 13 2.79 -6.01 -2.10
N VAL A 14 1.78 -5.15 -2.17
CA VAL A 14 0.70 -5.07 -1.19
C VAL A 14 -0.64 -5.24 -1.88
N SER A 15 -1.61 -5.83 -1.19
CA SER A 15 -3.00 -5.84 -1.62
C SER A 15 -3.78 -4.85 -0.79
N CYS A 16 -4.56 -4.00 -1.45
CA CYS A 16 -5.53 -3.14 -0.79
C CYS A 16 -6.94 -3.60 -1.15
N ASP A 17 -7.76 -3.90 -0.15
CA ASP A 17 -9.16 -4.33 -0.27
C ASP A 17 -10.15 -3.20 0.05
N GLY A 18 -9.68 -1.94 0.14
CA GLY A 18 -10.53 -0.78 0.38
C GLY A 18 -11.12 -0.71 1.79
N GLY A 19 -10.79 -1.65 2.68
CA GLY A 19 -11.14 -1.63 4.10
C GLY A 19 -12.64 -1.63 4.37
N ASN A 20 -13.34 -2.74 4.11
CA ASN A 20 -14.68 -3.17 4.57
C ASN A 20 -15.84 -2.13 4.69
N GLY A 21 -15.68 -0.90 4.23
CA GLY A 21 -16.69 0.16 4.28
C GLY A 21 -17.48 0.26 2.98
N ALA A 22 -18.61 0.96 3.02
CA ALA A 22 -19.49 1.18 1.86
C ALA A 22 -18.81 1.94 0.69
N LEU A 23 -17.69 2.62 0.95
CA LEU A 23 -16.86 3.31 -0.06
C LEU A 23 -15.55 2.56 -0.38
N GLY A 24 -15.42 1.31 0.08
CA GLY A 24 -14.27 0.47 -0.27
C GLY A 24 -14.26 0.10 -1.75
N HIS A 25 -13.09 -0.20 -2.28
CA HIS A 25 -12.89 -0.70 -3.65
C HIS A 25 -12.58 -2.21 -3.64
N PRO A 26 -12.77 -2.92 -4.77
CA PRO A 26 -12.36 -4.31 -4.90
C PRO A 26 -10.87 -4.50 -4.61
N ARG A 27 -10.47 -5.71 -4.19
CA ARG A 27 -9.04 -6.01 -3.94
C ARG A 27 -8.19 -5.69 -5.17
N ILE A 28 -7.27 -4.75 -5.02
CA ILE A 28 -6.23 -4.42 -6.00
C ILE A 28 -4.85 -4.75 -5.43
N TYR A 29 -3.88 -4.88 -6.31
CA TYR A 29 -2.48 -5.07 -5.94
C TYR A 29 -1.69 -3.81 -6.32
N LEU A 30 -0.94 -3.29 -5.37
CA LEU A 30 -0.08 -2.13 -5.52
C LEU A 30 1.37 -2.58 -5.35
N ASN A 31 2.26 -2.02 -6.17
CA ASN A 31 3.69 -2.29 -6.09
C ASN A 31 4.42 -0.99 -5.72
N LEU A 32 5.02 -0.96 -4.54
CA LEU A 32 5.79 0.15 -4.00
C LEU A 32 7.11 0.34 -4.76
N GLY A 33 7.60 -0.71 -5.43
CA GLY A 33 8.85 -0.69 -6.19
C GLY A 33 10.02 -0.10 -5.39
N ASP A 34 10.80 0.75 -6.04
CA ASP A 34 11.94 1.45 -5.43
C ASP A 34 11.52 2.67 -4.58
N GLN A 35 10.29 3.15 -4.75
CA GLN A 35 9.80 4.34 -4.06
C GLN A 35 9.51 4.07 -2.58
N LYS A 36 9.45 2.80 -2.15
CA LYS A 36 9.16 2.36 -0.77
C LYS A 36 7.85 2.90 -0.21
N GLN A 37 7.02 3.57 -1.01
CA GLN A 37 5.71 4.05 -0.64
C GLN A 37 4.80 4.15 -1.87
N ILE A 38 3.50 3.92 -1.70
CA ILE A 38 2.50 4.08 -2.75
C ILE A 38 1.15 4.48 -2.15
N ASP A 39 0.40 5.31 -2.88
CA ASP A 39 -0.93 5.72 -2.48
C ASP A 39 -2.00 4.92 -3.22
N CYS A 40 -3.00 4.45 -2.48
CA CYS A 40 -4.21 3.85 -3.03
C CYS A 40 -5.06 4.92 -3.73
N PRO A 41 -5.29 4.84 -5.05
CA PRO A 41 -6.04 5.87 -5.77
C PRO A 41 -7.54 5.92 -5.43
N TYR A 42 -8.06 4.90 -4.75
CA TYR A 42 -9.48 4.79 -4.40
C TYR A 42 -9.74 5.22 -2.96
N CYS A 43 -8.99 4.61 -2.04
CA CYS A 43 -9.17 4.75 -0.60
C CYS A 43 -8.28 5.83 0.03
N GLY A 44 -7.31 6.37 -0.72
CA GLY A 44 -6.40 7.40 -0.23
C GLY A 44 -5.43 6.95 0.87
N LYS A 45 -5.38 5.65 1.17
CA LYS A 45 -4.42 5.07 2.11
C LYS A 45 -3.01 5.07 1.50
N ARG A 46 -2.00 5.43 2.29
CA ARG A 46 -0.59 5.36 1.92
C ARG A 46 0.03 4.09 2.47
N PHE A 47 0.59 3.26 1.61
CA PHE A 47 1.37 2.11 2.03
C PHE A 47 2.84 2.47 2.04
N VAL A 48 3.56 2.19 3.13
CA VAL A 48 4.99 2.49 3.29
C VAL A 48 5.73 1.23 3.65
N LEU A 49 6.83 0.94 2.97
CA LEU A 49 7.67 -0.20 3.23
C LEU A 49 8.48 0.04 4.51
N LYS A 50 8.38 -0.87 5.48
CA LYS A 50 9.17 -0.81 6.72
C LYS A 50 10.66 -0.79 6.41
N GLU A 51 11.43 -0.02 7.18
CA GLU A 51 12.89 -0.07 7.11
C GLU A 51 13.39 -1.48 7.44
N GLY A 52 14.12 -2.09 6.50
CA GLY A 52 14.64 -3.46 6.61
C GLY A 52 13.78 -4.54 5.96
N ALA A 53 12.59 -4.20 5.44
CA ALA A 53 11.81 -5.10 4.60
C ALA A 53 12.63 -5.44 3.34
N ARG A 54 12.95 -6.72 3.17
CA ARG A 54 13.72 -7.22 2.04
C ARG A 54 12.84 -7.07 0.80
N ALA A 55 13.02 -6.00 0.04
CA ALA A 55 12.48 -5.88 -1.30
C ALA A 55 13.16 -6.98 -2.13
N VAL A 56 12.57 -8.17 -2.14
CA VAL A 56 13.02 -9.28 -2.97
C VAL A 56 12.76 -8.88 -4.42
N ALA A 57 13.73 -8.17 -4.99
CA ALA A 57 13.95 -8.11 -6.42
C ALA A 57 14.32 -9.53 -6.85
N SER A 58 13.32 -10.36 -7.14
CA SER A 58 13.54 -11.63 -7.81
C SER A 58 14.07 -11.32 -9.21
N HIS A 59 15.35 -11.67 -9.39
CA HIS A 59 16.05 -11.75 -10.68
C HIS A 59 15.33 -12.63 -11.69
#